data_AF-W0RSA9-F1
#
_entry.id   AF-W0RSA9-F1
#
_cell.length_a   1.000
_cell.length_b   1.000
_cell.length_c   1.000
_cell.angle_alpha   90.00
_cell.angle_beta   90.00
_cell.angle_gamma   90.00
#
_symmetry.space_group_name_H-M   'P 1'
#
loop_
_entity.id
_entity.type
_entity.pdbx_description
1 polymer ?
#
loop_
_entity_poly.entity_id
_entity_poly.type
_entity_poly.pdbx_seq_one_letter_code
_entity_poly.pdbx_strand_id
1 'polypeptide(L)' 'MARPYDEYKDPPLRRTLAEAEAKLEARREIAIATAPSYVIGDLCQRLAASALTAPKAVTYDP' A
#
# COMPACT_ATOMS: atom_id res chain seq x y z
N MET A 1 -18.99 -10.03 4.95
CA MET A 1 -17.78 -10.02 5.80
C MET A 1 -16.78 -9.07 5.15
N ALA A 2 -16.49 -7.93 5.78
CA ALA A 2 -15.38 -7.08 5.36
C ALA A 2 -14.10 -7.90 5.53
N ARG A 3 -13.26 -7.95 4.50
CA ARG A 3 -11.98 -8.64 4.60
C ARG A 3 -11.13 -7.88 5.63
N PRO A 4 -10.28 -8.57 6.40
CA PRO A 4 -9.18 -7.89 7.08
C PRO A 4 -8.53 -6.96 6.04
N TYR A 5 -8.27 -5.71 6.41
CA TYR A 5 -7.68 -4.66 5.56
C TYR A 5 -8.61 -3.88 4.60
N ASP A 6 -9.92 -4.15 4.56
CA ASP A 6 -10.87 -3.34 3.76
C ASP A 6 -10.98 -1.88 4.26
N GLU A 7 -10.80 -1.64 5.56
CA GLU A 7 -10.80 -0.30 6.18
C GLU A 7 -9.58 0.56 5.79
N TYR A 8 -8.53 -0.07 5.27
CA TYR A 8 -7.30 0.61 4.85
C TYR A 8 -7.29 0.89 3.35
N LYS A 9 -8.40 0.78 2.63
CA LYS A 9 -8.42 0.87 1.15
C LYS A 9 -8.15 2.27 0.58
N ASP A 10 -8.24 3.33 1.37
CA ASP A 10 -8.15 4.72 0.87
C ASP A 10 -7.16 5.71 1.56
N PRO A 11 -5.99 5.33 2.12
CA PRO A 11 -4.97 6.31 2.48
C PRO A 11 -4.23 6.86 1.24
N PRO A 12 -3.85 8.16 1.21
CA PRO A 12 -3.06 8.77 0.14
C PRO A 12 -1.78 7.98 -0.21
N LEU A 13 -1.07 7.47 0.81
CA LEU A 13 0.15 6.68 0.62
C LEU A 13 -0.12 5.37 -0.13
N ARG A 14 -1.26 4.73 0.15
CA ARG A 14 -1.64 3.45 -0.44
C ARG A 14 -1.93 3.61 -1.94
N ARG A 15 -2.59 4.72 -2.31
CA ARG A 15 -2.84 5.09 -3.70
C ARG A 15 -1.55 5.40 -4.45
N THR A 16 -0.63 6.15 -3.84
CA THR A 16 0.67 6.45 -4.45
C THR A 16 1.48 5.17 -4.71
N LEU A 17 1.48 4.23 -3.76
CA LEU A 17 2.14 2.93 -3.93
C LEU A 17 1.47 2.08 -5.02
N ALA A 18 0.13 2.03 -5.05
CA ALA A 18 -0.60 1.32 -6.09
C ALA A 18 -0.28 1.84 -7.50
N GLU A 19 -0.23 3.16 -7.67
CA GLU A 19 0.13 3.79 -8.95
C GLU A 19 1.59 3.53 -9.34
N ALA A 20 2.51 3.51 -8.37
CA ALA A 20 3.91 3.18 -8.61
C ALA A 20 4.10 1.71 -9.01
N GLU A 21 3.49 0.79 -8.28
CA GLU A 21 3.52 -0.65 -8.60
C GLU A 21 2.96 -0.91 -10.00
N ALA A 22 1.80 -0.34 -10.33
CA ALA A 22 1.19 -0.48 -11.66
C ALA A 22 2.09 0.04 -12.79
N LYS A 23 2.81 1.17 -12.56
CA LYS A 23 3.77 1.70 -13.54
C LYS A 23 4.98 0.79 -13.71
N LEU A 24 5.53 0.26 -12.62
CA LEU A 24 6.70 -0.62 -12.66
C LEU A 24 6.36 -1.98 -13.29
N GLU A 25 5.18 -2.53 -12.99
CA GLU A 25 4.69 -3.77 -13.60
C GLU A 25 4.41 -3.58 -15.10
N ALA A 26 3.78 -2.46 -15.49
CA ALA A 26 3.55 -2.14 -16.90
C ALA A 26 4.85 -2.01 -17.71
N ARG A 27 5.92 -1.52 -17.07
CA ARG A 27 7.27 -1.45 -17.64
C ARG A 27 8.06 -2.76 -17.54
N ARG A 28 7.48 -3.79 -16.90
CA ARG A 28 8.12 -5.08 -16.61
C ARG A 28 9.41 -4.96 -15.79
N GLU A 29 9.53 -3.89 -15.01
CA GLU A 29 10.65 -3.68 -14.09
C GLU A 29 10.49 -4.56 -12.83
N ILE A 30 9.25 -4.87 -12.46
CA ILE A 30 8.91 -5.79 -11.37
C ILE A 30 7.86 -6.79 -11.85
N ALA A 31 7.76 -7.94 -11.17
CA ALA A 31 6.68 -8.90 -11.33
C ALA A 31 6.09 -9.21 -9.96
N ILE A 32 4.81 -8.92 -9.77
CA ILE A 32 4.10 -9.18 -8.51
C ILE A 32 3.36 -10.52 -8.65
N ALA A 33 3.89 -11.56 -8.00
CA ALA A 33 3.30 -12.91 -8.05
C ALA A 33 2.16 -13.13 -7.03
N THR A 34 1.72 -12.08 -6.34
CA THR A 34 0.68 -12.10 -5.30
C THR A 34 -0.34 -10.99 -5.53
N ALA A 35 -1.36 -10.87 -4.68
CA ALA A 35 -2.32 -9.77 -4.77
C ALA A 35 -1.61 -8.43 -4.46
N PRO A 36 -1.66 -7.41 -5.35
CA PRO A 36 -1.00 -6.11 -5.12
C PRO A 36 -1.43 -5.43 -3.81
N SER A 37 -2.70 -5.58 -3.42
CA SER A 37 -3.22 -5.04 -2.16
C SER A 37 -2.50 -5.57 -0.91
N TYR A 38 -1.95 -6.78 -0.97
CA TYR A 38 -1.15 -7.39 0.09
C TYR A 38 0.24 -6.75 0.15
N VAL A 39 0.92 -6.61 -0.99
CA VAL A 39 2.26 -5.99 -1.08
C VAL A 39 2.20 -4.56 -0.54
N ILE A 40 1.25 -3.77 -1.02
CA ILE A 40 1.08 -2.38 -0.59
C ILE A 40 0.78 -2.31 0.92
N GLY A 41 -0.02 -3.24 1.45
CA GLY A 41 -0.33 -3.31 2.87
C GLY A 41 0.90 -3.57 3.74
N ASP A 42 1.71 -4.57 3.37
CA ASP A 42 2.97 -4.91 4.06
C ASP A 42 3.97 -3.75 4.00
N LEU A 43 4.13 -3.11 2.85
CA LEU A 43 5.04 -1.98 2.66
C LEU A 43 4.65 -0.78 3.54
N CYS A 44 3.36 -0.44 3.56
CA CYS A 44 2.81 0.58 4.45
C CYS A 44 3.09 0.28 5.94
N GLN A 45 2.90 -0.97 6.38
CA GLN A 45 3.19 -1.37 7.76
C GLN A 45 4.67 -1.25 8.11
N ARG A 46 5.57 -1.67 7.20
CA ARG A 46 7.03 -1.54 7.40
C ARG A 46 7.47 -0.08 7.49
N LEU A 47 6.93 0.78 6.64
CA LEU A 47 7.23 2.21 6.67
C LEU A 47 6.79 2.87 7.99
N ALA A 48 5.61 2.51 8.48
CA ALA A 48 5.11 2.96 9.78
C ALA A 48 6.02 2.48 10.93
N ALA A 49 6.37 1.19 10.93
CA ALA A 49 7.24 0.59 11.94
C ALA A 49 8.67 1.20 11.93
N SER A 50 9.11 1.69 10.77
CA SER A 50 10.41 2.33 10.60
C SER A 50 10.40 3.84 10.88
N ALA A 51 9.24 4.40 11.30
CA ALA A 51 9.01 5.85 11.47
C ALA A 51 9.36 6.71 10.24
N LEU A 52 9.43 6.09 9.05
CA LEU A 52 9.70 6.76 7.78
C LEU A 52 8.43 7.41 7.20
N THR A 53 7.28 7.13 7.78
CA THR A 53 6.00 7.76 7.47
C THR A 53 5.28 8.10 8.77
N ALA A 54 4.57 9.24 8.77
CA ALA A 54 3.70 9.58 9.89
C ALA A 54 2.56 8.54 9.97
N PRO A 55 2.14 8.08 11.16
CA PRO A 55 1.08 7.07 11.30
C PRO A 55 -0.21 7.44 10.54
N LYS A 56 -0.56 8.73 10.54
CA LYS A 56 -1.67 9.33 9.80
C LYS A 56 -1.58 9.22 8.26
N ALA A 57 -0.41 8.94 7.70
CA ALA A 57 -0.25 8.68 6.27
C ALA A 57 -0.67 7.24 5.90
N VAL A 58 -0.80 6.38 6.91
CA VAL A 58 -1.08 4.94 6.78
C VAL A 58 -2.50 4.62 7.22
N THR A 59 -3.07 5.42 8.11
CA THR A 59 -4.49 5.39 8.51
C THR A 59 -5.30 6.43 7.74
N TYR A 60 -6.52 6.10 7.33
CA TYR A 60 -7.48 7.08 6.85
C TYR A 60 -8.00 7.89 8.06
N ASP A 61 -7.82 9.21 8.03
CA ASP A 61 -8.41 10.16 8.99
C ASP A 61 -9.52 10.92 8.23
N PRO A 62 -10.80 10.79 8.61
CA PRO A 62 -11.94 11.33 7.88
C PRO A 62 -11.98 12.87 7.82
#